data_AF-A0A354WFR7-F1
#
_entry.id   AF-A0A354WFR7-F1
#
_cell.length_a   1.000
_cell.length_b   1.000
_cell.length_c   1.000
_cell.angle_alpha   90.00
_cell.angle_beta   90.00
_cell.angle_gamma   90.00
#
_symmetry.space_group_name_H-M   'P 1'
#
loop_
_entity.id
_entity.type
_entity.pdbx_description
1 polymer ?
#
loop_
_entity_poly.entity_id
_entity_poly.type
_entity_poly.pdbx_seq_one_letter_code
_entity_poly.pdbx_strand_id
1 'polypeptide(L)' 'MDSVYRLQGVDFEWDINKAESNLEKHGVSFEEAA' A
#
# COMPACT_ATOMS: atom_id res chain seq x y z
N MET A 1 12.19 -0.01 3.39
CA MET A 1 11.80 -1.18 4.21
C MET A 1 10.45 -1.56 3.66
N ASP A 2 10.33 -2.76 3.12
CA ASP A 2 9.16 -3.15 2.36
C ASP A 2 8.10 -3.80 3.26
N SER A 3 6.84 -3.40 3.03
CA SER A 3 5.65 -3.99 3.60
C SER A 3 4.99 -4.88 2.56
N VAL A 4 4.51 -6.04 3.00
CA VAL A 4 3.74 -6.95 2.15
C VAL A 4 2.25 -6.71 2.40
N TYR A 5 1.54 -6.28 1.35
CA TYR A 5 0.09 -6.08 1.34
C TYR A 5 -0.58 -7.25 0.65
N ARG A 6 -1.66 -7.80 1.24
CA ARG A 6 -2.39 -8.91 0.64
C ARG A 6 -3.73 -8.42 0.09
N LEU A 7 -3.86 -8.46 -1.23
CA LEU A 7 -5.09 -8.09 -1.92
C LEU A 7 -5.64 -9.29 -2.67
N GLN A 8 -6.87 -9.71 -2.35
CA GLN A 8 -7.57 -10.84 -2.99
C GLN A 8 -6.75 -12.15 -3.04
N GLY A 9 -5.89 -12.37 -2.04
CA GLY A 9 -5.03 -13.55 -1.95
C GLY A 9 -3.71 -13.44 -2.73
N VAL A 10 -3.44 -12.29 -3.34
CA VAL A 10 -2.14 -11.96 -3.95
C VAL A 10 -1.35 -11.07 -3.00
N ASP A 11 -0.11 -11.44 -2.76
CA ASP A 11 0.82 -10.71 -1.90
C ASP A 11 1.63 -9.71 -2.77
N PHE A 12 1.59 -8.43 -2.40
CA PHE A 12 2.25 -7.33 -3.07
C PHE A 12 3.29 -6.72 -2.13
N GLU A 13 4.53 -6.65 -2.60
CA GLU A 13 5.59 -5.94 -1.89
C GLU A 13 5.56 -4.46 -2.25
N TRP A 14 5.60 -3.60 -1.24
CA TRP A 14 5.51 -2.17 -1.40
C TRP A 14 6.30 -1.42 -0.33
N ASP A 15 7.06 -0.41 -0.73
CA ASP A 15 7.88 0.37 0.20
C ASP A 15 7.03 1.24 1.13
N ILE A 16 7.28 1.12 2.43
CA ILE A 16 6.50 1.78 3.49
C ILE A 16 6.46 3.30 3.31
N ASN A 17 7.58 3.93 2.94
CA ASN A 17 7.62 5.38 2.78
C ASN A 17 6.68 5.84 1.65
N LYS A 18 6.56 5.01 0.61
CA LYS A 18 5.64 5.26 -0.49
C LYS A 18 4.19 5.03 -0.07
N ALA A 19 3.92 4.02 0.76
CA ALA A 19 2.58 3.78 1.30
C ALA A 19 2.10 4.95 2.18
N GLU A 20 2.97 5.46 3.07
CA GLU A 20 2.69 6.65 3.87
C GLU A 20 2.46 7.89 2.99
N SER A 21 3.36 8.14 2.03
CA SER A 21 3.18 9.23 1.06
C SER A 21 1.89 9.11 0.23
N ASN A 22 1.45 7.89 -0.10
CA ASN A 22 0.24 7.67 -0.88
C ASN A 22 -1.00 7.97 -0.05
N LEU A 23 -1.00 7.56 1.23
CA LEU A 23 -2.05 7.89 2.18
C LEU A 23 -2.12 9.40 2.43
N GLU A 24 -0.97 10.08 2.59
CA GLU A 24 -0.94 11.53 2.76
C GLU A 24 -1.42 12.29 1.52
N LYS A 25 -1.04 11.84 0.31
CA LYS A 25 -1.36 12.55 -0.94
C LYS A 25 -2.77 12.29 -1.45
N HIS A 26 -3.21 11.04 -1.36
CA HIS A 26 -4.46 10.58 -1.98
C HIS A 26 -5.54 10.24 -0.96
N GLY A 27 -5.19 10.15 0.34
CA GLY A 27 -6.13 9.82 1.41
C GLY A 27 -6.60 8.37 1.40
N VAL A 28 -6.02 7.51 0.55
CA VAL A 28 -6.42 6.11 0.38
C VAL A 28 -5.22 5.19 0.48
N SER A 29 -5.41 4.08 1.19
CA SER A 29 -4.43 3.00 1.30
C SER A 29 -4.38 2.17 0.02
N PHE A 30 -3.30 1.39 -0.17
CA PHE A 30 -3.17 0.48 -1.31
C PHE A 30 -4.32 -0.53 -1.38
N GLU A 31 -4.79 -0.99 -0.22
CA GLU A 31 -5.88 -1.96 -0.11
C GLU A 31 -7.24 -1.36 -0.49
N GLU A 32 -7.46 -0.06 -0.25
CA GLU A 32 -8.72 0.62 -0.58
C GLU A 32 -8.79 1.09 -2.03
N ALA A 33 -7.65 1.31 -2.68
CA ALA A 33 -7.58 1.81 -4.05
C ALA A 33 -7.68 0.71 -5.13
N ALA A 34 -7.68 -0.56 -4.74
CA ALA A 34 -7.57 -1.72 -5.62
C ALA A 34 -8.85 -2.56 -5.67
#